data_AF-A0A173ZZ05-F1
#
_entry.id   AF-A0A173ZZ05-F1
#
_cell.length_a   1.000
_cell.length_b   1.000
_cell.length_c   1.000
_cell.angle_alpha   90.00
_cell.angle_beta   90.00
_cell.angle_gamma   90.00
#
_symmetry.space_group_name_H-M   'P 1'
#
loop_
_entity.id
_entity.type
_entity.pdbx_description
1 polymer ?
#
loop_
_entity_poly.entity_id
_entity_poly.type
_entity_poly.pdbx_seq_one_letter_code
_entity_poly.pdbx_strand_id
1 'polypeptide(L)'
;MKKKVLSILGVLLISISTLTGCAKCIDKKEESVKVTVVNEYYKPKETRFTGMVNHVPQFRTDYAEYEITVNYNGTEYSLSDESTYRQYHGRIGQTVSAVLITKTYDNGKVKQWIDSLGGIK
;
A
#
# COMPACT_ATOMS: atom_id res chain seq x y z
N MET A 1 -23.56 -20.78 44.30
CA MET A 1 -23.62 -21.03 42.83
C MET A 1 -23.98 -19.81 41.97
N LYS A 2 -24.48 -18.69 42.52
CA LYS A 2 -24.95 -17.53 41.71
C LYS A 2 -23.84 -16.66 41.08
N LYS A 3 -22.64 -16.58 41.70
CA LYS A 3 -21.53 -15.74 41.21
C LYS A 3 -20.81 -16.29 39.96
N LYS A 4 -20.77 -17.62 39.79
CA LYS A 4 -20.09 -18.27 38.65
C LYS A 4 -20.90 -18.16 37.35
N VAL A 5 -22.24 -18.18 37.43
CA VAL A 5 -23.13 -18.06 36.27
C VAL A 5 -23.11 -16.64 35.68
N LEU A 6 -23.01 -15.62 36.54
CA LEU A 6 -22.93 -14.22 36.10
C LEU A 6 -21.62 -13.91 35.36
N SER A 7 -20.52 -14.56 35.76
CA SER A 7 -19.21 -14.40 35.11
C SER A 7 -19.14 -15.06 33.73
N ILE A 8 -19.86 -16.18 33.52
CA ILE A 8 -19.87 -16.90 32.22
C ILE A 8 -20.73 -16.14 31.20
N LEU A 9 -21.84 -15.55 31.63
CA LEU A 9 -22.72 -14.76 30.77
C LEU A 9 -22.05 -13.46 30.28
N GLY A 10 -21.23 -12.82 31.12
CA GLY A 10 -20.46 -11.63 30.76
C GLY A 10 -19.40 -11.90 29.69
N VAL A 11 -18.72 -13.04 29.74
CA VAL A 11 -17.70 -13.42 28.74
C VAL A 11 -18.33 -13.74 27.38
N LEU A 12 -19.52 -14.36 27.37
CA LEU A 12 -20.25 -14.69 26.13
C LEU A 12 -20.75 -13.43 25.38
N LEU A 13 -21.17 -12.39 26.12
CA LEU A 13 -21.63 -11.12 25.53
C LEU A 13 -20.49 -10.31 24.90
N ILE A 14 -19.28 -10.37 25.47
CA ILE A 14 -18.09 -9.67 24.93
C ILE A 14 -17.57 -10.36 23.65
N SER A 15 -17.72 -11.68 23.53
CA SER A 15 -17.29 -12.43 22.34
C SER A 15 -18.11 -12.18 21.07
N ILE A 16 -19.34 -11.66 21.18
CA ILE A 16 -20.18 -11.35 20.01
C ILE A 16 -19.85 -9.95 19.44
N SER A 17 -19.19 -9.10 20.25
CA SER A 17 -18.89 -7.71 19.89
C SER A 17 -17.64 -7.53 19.02
N THR A 18 -16.79 -8.57 18.89
CA THR A 18 -15.51 -8.46 18.16
C THR A 18 -15.59 -8.82 16.69
N LEU A 19 -16.78 -9.18 16.17
CA LEU A 19 -16.99 -9.44 14.75
C LEU A 19 -17.55 -8.20 14.05
N THR A 20 -16.84 -7.06 14.15
CA THR A 20 -17.04 -5.98 13.18
C THR A 20 -16.55 -6.52 11.84
N GLY A 21 -17.48 -7.08 11.06
CA GLY A 21 -17.18 -7.68 9.76
C GLY A 21 -16.42 -6.70 8.88
N CYS A 22 -15.39 -7.20 8.21
CA CYS A 22 -14.75 -6.46 7.13
C CYS A 22 -15.84 -5.96 6.17
N ALA A 23 -15.92 -4.65 5.98
CA ALA A 23 -16.87 -4.05 5.05
C ALA A 23 -16.75 -4.72 3.68
N LYS A 24 -17.86 -5.14 3.10
CA LYS A 24 -17.86 -5.82 1.81
C LYS A 24 -17.67 -4.78 0.71
N CYS A 25 -16.74 -5.03 -0.21
CA CYS A 25 -16.63 -4.23 -1.43
C CYS A 25 -17.87 -4.48 -2.29
N ILE A 26 -18.66 -3.44 -2.58
CA ILE A 26 -19.88 -3.55 -3.40
C ILE A 26 -19.68 -3.01 -4.81
N ASP A 27 -18.68 -2.15 -5.02
CA ASP A 27 -18.37 -1.57 -6.32
C ASP A 27 -16.86 -1.33 -6.45
N LYS A 28 -16.35 -1.51 -7.66
CA LYS A 28 -14.97 -1.23 -8.05
C LYS A 28 -15.01 -0.58 -9.43
N LYS A 29 -14.49 0.64 -9.52
CA LYS A 29 -14.36 1.39 -10.77
C LYS A 29 -12.90 1.62 -11.09
N GLU A 30 -12.58 1.56 -12.38
CA GLU A 30 -11.27 1.87 -12.92
C GLU A 30 -11.43 3.00 -13.93
N GLU A 31 -10.66 4.08 -13.76
CA GLU A 31 -10.78 5.28 -14.57
C GLU A 31 -9.39 5.72 -15.03
N SER A 32 -9.28 6.14 -16.30
CA SER A 32 -8.07 6.78 -16.80
C SER A 32 -8.07 8.26 -16.40
N VAL A 33 -7.09 8.65 -15.57
CA VAL A 33 -6.93 10.02 -15.06
C VAL A 33 -5.60 10.61 -15.48
N LYS A 34 -5.44 11.93 -15.29
CA LYS A 34 -4.16 12.63 -15.46
C LYS A 34 -3.56 12.93 -14.09
N VAL A 35 -2.28 12.60 -13.92
CA VAL A 35 -1.51 12.81 -12.68
C VAL A 35 -0.19 13.48 -13.00
N THR A 36 0.37 14.21 -12.05
CA THR A 36 1.69 14.86 -12.21
C THR A 36 2.74 14.05 -11.47
N VAL A 37 3.86 13.70 -12.11
CA VAL A 37 4.99 13.09 -11.39
C VAL A 37 5.63 14.17 -10.51
N VAL A 38 5.73 13.92 -9.21
CA VAL A 38 6.22 14.91 -8.24
C VAL A 38 7.51 14.50 -7.55
N ASN A 39 7.79 13.20 -7.49
CA ASN A 39 9.02 12.70 -6.90
C ASN A 39 9.43 11.37 -7.54
N GLU A 40 10.71 11.05 -7.39
CA GLU A 40 11.26 9.74 -7.70
C GLU A 40 12.29 9.36 -6.64
N TYR A 41 12.38 8.08 -6.33
CA TYR A 41 13.35 7.58 -5.39
C TYR A 41 13.94 6.26 -5.89
N TYR A 42 15.27 6.17 -5.81
CA TYR A 42 16.03 4.99 -6.16
C TYR A 42 17.05 4.68 -5.08
N LYS A 43 17.03 3.44 -4.63
CA LYS A 43 18.07 2.86 -3.79
C LYS A 43 18.65 1.66 -4.53
N PRO A 44 19.96 1.65 -4.81
CA PRO A 44 20.60 0.49 -5.41
C PRO A 44 20.63 -0.69 -4.44
N LYS A 45 20.67 -1.91 -4.99
CA LYS A 45 20.96 -3.11 -4.20
C LYS A 45 22.39 -3.03 -3.69
N GLU A 46 22.57 -3.23 -2.39
CA GLU A 46 23.88 -3.20 -1.75
C GLU A 46 24.06 -4.42 -0.85
N THR A 47 25.19 -5.12 -0.98
CA THR A 47 25.59 -6.15 -0.03
C THR A 47 26.78 -5.62 0.77
N ARG A 48 26.61 -5.52 2.08
CA ARG A 48 27.64 -5.03 3.00
C ARG A 48 28.03 -6.08 4.02
N PHE A 49 29.31 -6.07 4.37
CA PHE A 49 29.81 -6.82 5.50
C PHE A 49 29.29 -6.20 6.80
N THR A 50 28.72 -7.02 7.70
CA THR A 50 28.14 -6.55 8.97
C THR A 50 28.89 -7.00 10.20
N GLY A 51 29.86 -7.91 10.05
CA GLY A 51 30.71 -8.35 11.16
C GLY A 51 31.09 -9.82 11.06
N MET A 52 31.72 -10.33 12.12
CA MET A 52 32.09 -11.74 12.27
C MET A 52 31.27 -12.38 13.38
N VAL A 53 30.77 -13.61 13.16
CA VAL A 53 30.16 -14.45 14.20
C VAL A 53 30.87 -15.79 14.16
N ASN A 54 31.52 -16.20 15.26
CA ASN A 54 32.30 -17.44 15.36
C ASN A 54 33.31 -17.64 14.21
N HIS A 55 34.07 -16.60 13.87
CA HIS A 55 35.01 -16.58 12.74
C HIS A 55 34.39 -16.71 11.34
N VAL A 56 33.06 -16.61 11.22
CA VAL A 56 32.35 -16.60 9.93
C VAL A 56 31.92 -15.17 9.58
N PRO A 57 32.28 -14.65 8.39
CA PRO A 57 31.85 -13.32 7.95
C PRO A 57 30.33 -13.28 7.72
N GLN A 58 29.69 -12.23 8.22
CA GLN A 58 28.27 -11.96 8.04
C GLN A 58 28.08 -10.85 7.01
N PHE A 59 27.07 -11.03 6.17
CA PHE A 59 26.69 -10.07 5.13
C PHE A 59 25.22 -9.74 5.24
N ARG A 60 24.88 -8.48 4.99
CA ARG A 60 23.51 -8.03 4.83
C ARG A 60 23.33 -7.49 3.42
N THR A 61 22.30 -7.99 2.75
CA THR A 61 21.86 -7.45 1.46
C THR A 61 20.67 -6.55 1.68
N ASP A 62 20.83 -5.28 1.36
CA ASP A 62 19.72 -4.34 1.23
C ASP A 62 19.26 -4.39 -0.24
N TYR A 63 17.97 -4.64 -0.46
CA TYR A 63 17.39 -4.78 -1.80
C TYR A 63 17.24 -3.43 -2.49
N ALA A 64 17.19 -3.45 -3.83
CA ALA A 64 16.91 -2.25 -4.60
C ALA A 64 15.47 -1.78 -4.36
N GLU A 65 15.29 -0.47 -4.24
CA GLU A 65 13.98 0.17 -4.12
C GLU A 65 13.82 1.13 -5.30
N TYR A 66 12.66 1.08 -5.94
CA TYR A 66 12.31 1.89 -7.10
C TYR A 66 10.94 2.50 -6.84
N GLU A 67 10.83 3.82 -6.81
CA GLU A 67 9.58 4.50 -6.51
C GLU A 67 9.36 5.72 -7.39
N ILE A 68 8.14 5.85 -7.90
CA ILE A 68 7.64 7.06 -8.54
C ILE A 68 6.47 7.57 -7.70
N THR A 69 6.51 8.84 -7.31
CA THR A 69 5.40 9.49 -6.61
C THR A 69 4.67 10.41 -7.58
N VAL A 70 3.34 10.28 -7.64
CA VAL A 70 2.47 11.12 -8.46
C VAL A 70 1.48 11.89 -7.60
N ASN A 71 1.15 13.11 -8.00
CA ASN A 71 0.09 13.91 -7.42
C ASN A 71 -1.17 13.79 -8.27
N TYR A 72 -2.28 13.45 -7.62
CA TYR A 72 -3.62 13.48 -8.18
C TYR A 72 -4.52 14.29 -7.24
N ASN A 73 -5.08 15.40 -7.73
CA ASN A 73 -5.96 16.30 -6.97
C ASN A 73 -5.41 16.70 -5.59
N GLY A 74 -4.11 16.97 -5.50
CA GLY A 74 -3.46 17.39 -4.25
C GLY A 74 -3.08 16.23 -3.31
N THR A 75 -3.37 14.98 -3.67
CA THR A 75 -2.95 13.79 -2.92
C THR A 75 -1.80 13.08 -3.64
N GLU A 76 -0.77 12.71 -2.89
CA GLU A 76 0.38 11.97 -3.42
C GLU A 76 0.19 10.45 -3.30
N TYR A 77 0.60 9.74 -4.34
CA TYR A 77 0.56 8.29 -4.44
C TYR A 77 1.91 7.76 -4.91
N SER A 78 2.48 6.83 -4.15
CA SER A 78 3.75 6.18 -4.49
C SER A 78 3.52 4.84 -5.18
N LEU A 79 4.21 4.63 -6.30
CA LEU A 79 4.26 3.38 -7.04
C LEU A 79 5.66 2.78 -6.91
N SER A 80 5.76 1.73 -6.10
CA SER A 80 7.02 1.03 -5.82
C SER A 80 7.24 -0.13 -6.80
N ASP A 81 7.47 0.18 -8.08
CA ASP A 81 7.66 -0.81 -9.14
C ASP A 81 8.83 -0.43 -10.06
N GLU A 82 9.74 -1.38 -10.31
CA GLU A 82 10.93 -1.16 -11.12
C GLU A 82 10.58 -0.78 -12.56
N SER A 83 9.58 -1.42 -13.16
CA SER A 83 9.20 -1.16 -14.56
C SER A 83 8.63 0.25 -14.73
N THR A 84 7.79 0.65 -13.77
CA THR A 84 7.22 2.00 -13.68
C THR A 84 8.33 3.02 -13.47
N TYR A 85 9.25 2.79 -12.54
CA TYR A 85 10.39 3.68 -12.33
C TYR A 85 11.21 3.84 -13.61
N ARG A 86 11.62 2.74 -14.25
CA ARG A 86 12.44 2.81 -15.48
C ARG A 86 11.75 3.57 -16.61
N GLN A 87 10.42 3.48 -16.70
CA GLN A 87 9.65 4.18 -17.72
C GLN A 87 9.46 5.67 -17.43
N TYR A 88 9.34 6.05 -16.16
CA TYR A 88 8.95 7.41 -15.74
C TYR A 88 10.05 8.20 -15.01
N HIS A 89 11.21 7.60 -14.76
CA HIS A 89 12.37 8.28 -14.20
C HIS A 89 12.78 9.51 -15.04
N GLY A 90 13.14 10.60 -14.37
CA GLY A 90 13.51 11.87 -14.99
C GLY A 90 12.32 12.67 -15.53
N ARG A 91 11.08 12.30 -15.16
CA ARG A 91 9.85 12.98 -15.61
C ARG A 91 9.15 13.81 -14.54
N ILE A 92 9.84 14.18 -13.47
CA ILE A 92 9.29 15.10 -12.44
C ILE A 92 8.75 16.36 -13.12
N GLY A 93 7.54 16.78 -12.72
CA GLY A 93 6.80 17.90 -13.28
C GLY A 93 5.95 17.57 -14.51
N GLN A 94 6.09 16.37 -15.10
CA GLN A 94 5.29 15.98 -16.26
C GLN A 94 3.94 15.40 -15.86
N THR A 95 2.91 15.73 -16.65
CA THR A 95 1.57 15.14 -16.55
C THR A 95 1.49 13.87 -17.39
N VAL A 96 1.12 12.75 -16.76
CA VAL A 96 1.01 11.43 -17.39
C VAL A 96 -0.39 10.84 -17.19
N SER A 97 -0.78 9.89 -18.03
CA SER A 97 -2.00 9.11 -17.81
C SER A 97 -1.77 8.08 -16.70
N ALA A 98 -2.79 7.81 -15.88
CA ALA A 98 -2.77 6.79 -14.85
C ALA A 98 -4.13 6.09 -14.71
N VAL A 99 -4.15 4.93 -14.07
CA VAL A 99 -5.37 4.20 -13.70
C VAL A 99 -5.69 4.47 -12.24
N LEU A 100 -6.81 5.16 -11.99
CA LEU A 100 -7.37 5.34 -10.66
C LEU A 100 -8.34 4.20 -10.35
N ILE A 101 -8.15 3.53 -9.23
CA ILE A 101 -9.12 2.55 -8.71
C ILE A 101 -9.92 3.19 -7.59
N THR A 102 -11.23 3.16 -7.72
CA THR A 102 -12.16 3.57 -6.67
C THR A 102 -12.94 2.36 -6.20
N LYS A 103 -12.83 2.01 -4.92
CA LYS A 103 -13.65 0.98 -4.27
C LYS A 103 -14.67 1.61 -3.35
N THR A 104 -15.93 1.21 -3.52
CA THR A 104 -17.04 1.57 -2.64
C THR A 104 -17.46 0.34 -1.84
N TYR A 105 -17.62 0.52 -0.54
CA TYR A 105 -17.98 -0.54 0.40
C TYR A 105 -19.45 -0.39 0.84
N ASP A 106 -20.07 -1.49 1.28
CA ASP A 106 -21.46 -1.56 1.75
C ASP A 106 -21.77 -0.58 2.90
N ASN A 107 -20.77 -0.26 3.71
CA ASN A 107 -20.87 0.73 4.78
C ASN A 107 -20.67 2.19 4.31
N GLY A 108 -20.66 2.44 3.00
CA GLY A 108 -20.49 3.77 2.41
C GLY A 108 -19.04 4.29 2.36
N LYS A 109 -18.07 3.54 2.90
CA LYS A 109 -16.66 3.93 2.80
C LYS A 109 -16.21 3.90 1.33
N VAL A 110 -15.43 4.89 0.94
CA VAL A 110 -14.76 4.94 -0.37
C VAL A 110 -13.25 4.90 -0.16
N LYS A 111 -12.53 4.12 -0.97
CA LYS A 111 -11.07 4.10 -1.02
C LYS A 111 -10.60 4.32 -2.45
N GLN A 112 -9.56 5.13 -2.61
CA GLN A 112 -8.97 5.47 -3.90
C GLN A 112 -7.46 5.30 -3.87
N TRP A 113 -6.89 4.79 -4.95
CA TRP A 113 -5.45 4.75 -5.18
C TRP A 113 -5.12 4.70 -6.68
N ILE A 114 -3.93 5.18 -7.02
CA ILE A 114 -3.36 4.99 -8.36
C ILE A 114 -2.78 3.58 -8.44
N ASP A 115 -3.26 2.79 -9.39
CA ASP A 115 -2.87 1.40 -9.59
C ASP A 115 -1.66 1.28 -10.52
N SER A 116 -1.67 2.03 -11.62
CA SER A 116 -0.59 2.02 -12.61
C SER A 116 -0.54 3.32 -13.40
N LEU A 117 0.63 3.58 -14.01
CA LEU A 117 0.83 4.67 -14.95
C LEU A 117 0.72 4.14 -16.40
N GLY A 118 0.20 4.96 -17.31
CA GLY A 118 -0.01 4.61 -18.72
C GLY A 118 -1.47 4.54 -19.16
N GLY A 119 -2.42 4.54 -18.23
CA GLY A 119 -3.85 4.41 -18.51
C GLY A 119 -4.31 2.95 -18.63
N ILE A 120 -5.62 2.75 -18.89
CA ILE A 120 -6.21 1.41 -19.05
C ILE A 120 -5.72 0.84 -20.40
N LYS A 121 -5.23 -0.40 -20.37
CA LYS A 121 -4.78 -1.13 -21.57
C LYS A 121 -5.95 -1.75 -22.32
#